data_AF-A0A822DX46-F1
#
_entry.id   AF-A0A822DX46-F1
#
_cell.length_a   1.000
_cell.length_b   1.000
_cell.length_c   1.000
_cell.angle_alpha   90.00
_cell.angle_beta   90.00
_cell.angle_gamma   90.00
#
_symmetry.space_group_name_H-M   'P 1'
#
loop_
_entity.id
_entity.type
_entity.pdbx_description
1 polymer ?
#
loop_
_entity_poly.entity_id
_entity_poly.type
_entity_poly.pdbx_seq_one_letter_code
_entity_poly.pdbx_strand_id
1 'polypeptide(L)'
;VRIDDILRETITQYDIIRTLPFGNQIVVLSVPGYLLAQVLTNGISLKGNGMFIAYTRIETFDDGKTWLLNGTDISKSGLYYNVATTAYIRDFTQLNNTDVITLYDTNVTQTRSLMDYLTIKYPPC
;
A
#
# COMPACT_ATOMS: atom_id res chain seq x y z
N VAL A 1 -10.84 -12.81 -9.97
CA VAL A 1 -11.48 -11.72 -9.21
C VAL A 1 -12.36 -12.36 -8.16
N ARG A 2 -12.09 -12.14 -6.88
CA ARG A 2 -13.03 -12.54 -5.83
C ARG A 2 -14.25 -11.63 -5.97
N ILE A 3 -15.45 -12.18 -5.76
CA ILE A 3 -16.68 -11.39 -5.85
C ILE A 3 -16.74 -10.29 -4.77
N ASP A 4 -15.90 -10.43 -3.74
CA ASP A 4 -15.73 -9.45 -2.67
C ASP A 4 -14.87 -8.24 -3.06
N ASP A 5 -14.09 -8.30 -4.14
CA ASP A 5 -13.09 -7.27 -4.48
C ASP A 5 -13.71 -5.94 -4.93
N ILE A 6 -15.03 -5.92 -5.23
CA ILE A 6 -15.76 -4.71 -5.61
C ILE A 6 -16.91 -4.49 -4.62
N LEU A 7 -16.68 -3.59 -3.66
CA LEU A 7 -17.70 -3.15 -2.71
C LEU A 7 -18.57 -2.07 -3.36
N ARG A 8 -19.89 -2.23 -3.28
CA ARG A 8 -20.90 -1.30 -3.82
C ARG A 8 -21.94 -1.00 -2.74
N GLU A 9 -22.69 0.08 -2.95
CA GLU A 9 -23.73 0.53 -2.02
C GLU A 9 -23.18 0.84 -0.63
N THR A 10 -23.99 0.66 0.42
CA THR A 10 -23.58 0.88 1.80
C THR A 10 -22.64 -0.24 2.22
N ILE A 11 -21.40 0.13 2.56
CA ILE A 11 -20.36 -0.81 2.97
C ILE A 11 -20.48 -1.06 4.48
N THR A 12 -20.58 -2.32 4.87
CA THR A 12 -20.66 -2.74 6.27
C THR A 12 -19.30 -3.18 6.82
N GLN A 13 -19.18 -3.31 8.15
CA GLN A 13 -17.98 -3.89 8.76
C GLN A 13 -17.76 -5.35 8.30
N TYR A 14 -18.83 -6.09 8.06
CA TYR A 14 -18.76 -7.46 7.53
C TYR A 14 -18.09 -7.50 6.14
N ASP A 15 -18.36 -6.50 5.30
CA ASP A 15 -17.73 -6.36 3.99
C ASP A 15 -16.21 -6.14 4.09
N ILE A 16 -15.76 -5.41 5.10
CA ILE A 16 -14.33 -5.19 5.34
C ILE A 16 -13.64 -6.48 5.79
N ILE A 17 -14.27 -7.29 6.67
CA ILE A 17 -13.67 -8.54 7.14
C ILE A 17 -13.50 -9.55 6.01
N ARG A 18 -14.48 -9.69 5.11
CA ARG A 18 -14.40 -10.64 4.00
C ARG A 18 -13.38 -10.25 2.92
N THR A 19 -13.13 -8.94 2.77
CA THR A 19 -12.18 -8.38 1.79
C THR A 19 -10.75 -8.29 2.34
N LEU A 20 -10.59 -7.87 3.59
CA LEU A 20 -9.32 -7.78 4.30
C LEU A 20 -9.33 -8.67 5.54
N PRO A 21 -9.30 -10.00 5.35
CA PRO A 21 -9.42 -10.96 6.45
C PRO A 21 -8.17 -11.01 7.32
N PHE A 22 -7.05 -10.46 6.83
CA PHE A 22 -5.78 -10.44 7.55
C PHE A 22 -5.63 -9.11 8.28
N GLY A 23 -5.47 -9.18 9.60
CA GLY A 23 -5.23 -8.03 10.48
C GLY A 23 -3.82 -7.46 10.35
N ASN A 24 -3.36 -7.18 9.14
CA ASN A 24 -2.03 -6.64 8.90
C ASN A 24 -1.91 -5.24 9.52
N GLN A 25 -0.87 -4.99 10.31
CA GLN A 25 -0.58 -3.67 10.86
C GLN A 25 -0.20 -2.69 9.76
N ILE A 26 -0.63 -1.44 9.87
CA ILE A 26 -0.17 -0.37 9.00
C ILE A 26 1.17 0.15 9.55
N VAL A 27 2.15 0.29 8.67
CA VAL A 27 3.48 0.84 8.98
C VAL A 27 3.76 1.96 8.01
N VAL A 28 4.51 2.96 8.48
CA VAL A 28 4.96 4.04 7.61
C VAL A 28 6.46 4.17 7.63
N LEU A 29 6.99 4.22 6.43
CA LEU A 29 8.38 4.03 6.12
C LEU A 29 8.89 5.27 5.37
N SER A 30 10.12 5.66 5.65
CA SER A 30 10.89 6.56 4.81
C SER A 30 11.80 5.69 3.93
N VAL A 31 11.54 5.70 2.63
CA VAL A 31 12.15 4.77 1.66
C VAL A 31 12.97 5.56 0.64
N PRO A 32 14.22 5.18 0.35
CA PRO A 32 14.97 5.75 -0.76
C PRO A 32 14.24 5.59 -2.09
N GLY A 33 14.21 6.64 -2.93
CA GLY A 33 13.45 6.64 -4.18
C GLY A 33 13.84 5.53 -5.17
N TYR A 34 15.12 5.19 -5.28
CA TYR A 34 15.58 4.08 -6.12
C TYR A 34 15.02 2.72 -5.65
N LEU A 35 14.98 2.51 -4.32
CA LEU A 35 14.50 1.29 -3.72
C LEU A 35 12.97 1.19 -3.87
N LEU A 36 12.26 2.30 -3.66
CA LEU A 36 10.81 2.36 -3.89
C LEU A 36 10.46 2.04 -5.35
N ALA A 37 11.18 2.61 -6.32
CA ALA A 37 11.00 2.30 -7.73
C ALA A 37 11.21 0.79 -8.00
N GLN A 38 12.26 0.19 -7.44
CA GLN A 38 12.53 -1.24 -7.58
C GLN A 38 11.40 -2.11 -7.02
N VAL A 39 10.89 -1.79 -5.82
CA VAL A 39 9.77 -2.50 -5.19
C VAL A 39 8.53 -2.44 -6.07
N LEU A 40 8.20 -1.27 -6.61
CA LEU A 40 7.03 -1.09 -7.46
C LEU A 40 7.17 -1.82 -8.81
N THR A 41 8.35 -1.79 -9.43
CA THR A 41 8.64 -2.53 -10.66
C THR A 41 8.54 -4.04 -10.45
N ASN A 42 9.09 -4.55 -9.34
CA ASN A 42 8.92 -5.95 -8.95
C ASN A 42 7.44 -6.28 -8.70
N GLY A 43 6.68 -5.37 -8.10
CA GLY A 43 5.24 -5.53 -7.92
C GLY A 43 4.51 -5.72 -9.26
N ILE A 44 4.86 -4.96 -10.30
CA ILE A 44 4.26 -5.09 -11.64
C ILE A 44 4.57 -6.46 -12.27
N SER A 45 5.80 -6.98 -12.12
CA SER A 45 6.15 -8.28 -12.71
C SER A 45 5.40 -9.44 -12.07
N LEU A 46 4.83 -9.23 -10.88
CA LEU A 46 4.00 -10.19 -10.14
C LEU A 46 2.50 -10.05 -10.43
N LYS A 47 2.09 -9.34 -11.50
CA LYS A 47 0.69 -9.31 -11.95
C LYS A 47 0.14 -10.73 -12.14
N GLY A 48 -1.03 -10.99 -11.57
CA GLY A 48 -1.66 -12.32 -11.57
C GLY A 48 -1.18 -13.24 -10.43
N ASN A 49 -0.19 -12.82 -9.65
CA ASN A 49 0.21 -13.45 -8.40
C ASN A 49 -0.40 -12.69 -7.20
N GLY A 50 -0.55 -13.36 -6.05
CA GLY A 50 -1.01 -12.75 -4.80
C GLY A 50 -0.07 -11.68 -4.23
N MET A 51 1.14 -11.54 -4.78
CA MET A 51 2.14 -10.53 -4.42
C MET A 51 2.14 -9.27 -5.29
N PHE A 52 1.14 -9.10 -6.18
CA PHE A 52 0.98 -7.84 -6.90
C PHE A 52 0.73 -6.67 -5.93
N ILE A 53 1.53 -5.61 -6.04
CA ILE A 53 1.44 -4.43 -5.18
C ILE A 53 0.48 -3.42 -5.79
N ALA A 54 -0.61 -3.14 -5.09
CA ALA A 54 -1.47 -2.01 -5.39
C ALA A 54 -0.87 -0.71 -4.81
N TYR A 55 -0.84 0.34 -5.61
CA TYR A 55 -0.28 1.65 -5.24
C TYR A 55 -1.21 2.79 -5.65
N THR A 56 -0.99 3.97 -5.07
CA THR A 56 -1.74 5.20 -5.36
C THR A 56 -0.81 6.40 -5.39
N ARG A 57 -1.22 7.48 -6.05
CA ARG A 57 -0.49 8.77 -6.23
C ARG A 57 0.83 8.70 -7.02
N ILE A 58 1.30 7.51 -7.35
CA ILE A 58 2.48 7.32 -8.20
C ILE A 58 2.08 6.71 -9.53
N GLU A 59 2.77 7.13 -10.60
CA GLU A 59 2.43 6.78 -11.97
C GLU A 59 3.63 6.16 -12.68
N THR A 60 3.35 5.27 -13.63
CA THR A 60 4.32 4.77 -14.60
C THR A 60 3.64 4.64 -15.95
N PHE A 61 4.33 5.02 -17.03
CA PHE A 61 3.80 5.00 -18.40
C PHE A 61 4.60 4.05 -19.31
N ASP A 62 5.59 3.37 -18.76
CA ASP A 62 6.59 2.58 -19.49
C ASP A 62 6.85 1.23 -18.82
N ASP A 63 5.78 0.66 -18.24
CA ASP A 63 5.77 -0.64 -17.55
C ASP A 63 6.79 -0.75 -16.41
N GLY A 64 6.95 0.32 -15.63
CA GLY A 64 7.79 0.34 -14.44
C GLY A 64 9.26 0.61 -14.72
N LYS A 65 9.62 1.15 -15.89
CA LYS A 65 10.98 1.68 -16.13
C LYS A 65 11.18 3.04 -15.48
N THR A 66 10.13 3.86 -15.44
CA THR A 66 10.10 5.18 -14.82
C THR A 66 8.90 5.27 -13.88
N TRP A 67 9.15 5.76 -12.67
CA TRP A 67 8.13 5.98 -11.64
C TRP A 67 8.07 7.46 -11.28
N LEU A 68 6.89 8.06 -11.46
CA LEU A 68 6.68 9.50 -11.33
C LEU A 68 5.79 9.80 -10.14
N LEU A 69 6.28 10.66 -9.24
CA LEU A 69 5.47 11.31 -8.21
C LEU A 69 5.39 12.81 -8.54
N ASN A 70 4.20 13.31 -8.85
CA ASN A 70 3.98 14.70 -9.29
C ASN A 70 4.93 15.11 -10.45
N GLY A 71 5.12 14.22 -11.42
CA GLY A 71 6.00 14.44 -12.57
C GLY A 71 7.52 14.28 -12.30
N THR A 72 7.93 13.97 -11.07
CA THR A 72 9.34 13.75 -10.73
C THR A 72 9.67 12.26 -10.71
N ASP A 73 10.71 11.85 -11.44
CA ASP A 73 11.23 10.48 -11.42
C ASP A 73 11.87 10.15 -10.06
N ILE A 74 11.17 9.31 -9.29
CA ILE A 74 11.58 9.00 -7.91
C ILE A 74 12.92 8.26 -7.87
N SER A 75 13.25 7.48 -8.91
CA SER A 75 14.48 6.68 -8.97
C SER A 75 15.73 7.54 -9.11
N LYS A 76 15.59 8.76 -9.67
CA LYS A 76 16.69 9.70 -9.94
C LYS A 76 16.70 10.91 -9.00
N SER A 77 15.69 11.03 -8.14
CA SER A 77 15.54 12.17 -7.23
C SER A 77 16.65 12.26 -6.16
N GLY A 78 17.22 11.12 -5.76
CA GLY A 78 18.09 11.04 -4.58
C GLY A 78 17.36 11.29 -3.25
N LEU A 79 16.02 11.37 -3.27
CA LEU A 79 15.19 11.69 -2.12
C LEU A 79 14.66 10.43 -1.43
N TYR A 80 14.23 10.63 -0.18
CA TYR A 80 13.43 9.66 0.56
C TYR A 80 11.95 10.00 0.43
N TYR A 81 11.12 8.98 0.38
CA TYR A 81 9.67 9.09 0.24
C TYR A 81 8.96 8.41 1.41
N ASN A 82 7.97 9.10 1.97
CA ASN A 82 7.13 8.53 3.01
C ASN A 82 6.06 7.63 2.38
N VAL A 83 6.08 6.35 2.75
CA VAL A 83 5.20 5.32 2.21
C VAL A 83 4.41 4.72 3.35
N ALA A 84 3.08 4.72 3.22
CA ALA A 84 2.20 3.96 4.09
C ALA A 84 1.85 2.62 3.45
N THR A 85 2.11 1.54 4.18
CA THR A 85 1.91 0.16 3.70
C THR A 85 1.60 -0.76 4.87
N THR A 86 1.49 -2.07 4.62
CA THR A 86 1.33 -3.07 5.67
C THR A 86 2.67 -3.66 6.10
N ALA A 87 2.77 -4.11 7.36
CA ALA A 87 3.94 -4.84 7.86
C ALA A 87 4.27 -6.07 6.98
N TYR A 88 3.24 -6.76 6.47
CA TYR A 88 3.41 -7.87 5.54
C TYR A 88 4.16 -7.43 4.26
N ILE A 89 3.76 -6.33 3.62
CA ILE A 89 4.46 -5.83 2.43
C ILE A 89 5.89 -5.38 2.78
N ARG A 90 6.10 -4.77 3.96
CA ARG A 90 7.46 -4.44 4.42
C ARG A 90 8.33 -5.69 4.49
N ASP A 91 7.89 -6.70 5.22
CA ASP A 91 8.68 -7.88 5.59
C ASP A 91 8.97 -8.82 4.41
N PHE A 92 8.05 -8.89 3.44
CA PHE A 92 8.14 -9.80 2.28
C PHE A 92 8.55 -9.12 0.96
N THR A 93 9.04 -7.87 1.00
CA THR A 93 9.58 -7.16 -0.17
C THR A 93 10.94 -6.55 0.13
N GLN A 94 11.51 -5.80 -0.83
CA GLN A 94 12.76 -5.07 -0.62
C GLN A 94 12.62 -3.90 0.38
N LEU A 95 11.43 -3.65 0.92
CA LEU A 95 11.21 -2.65 1.96
C LEU A 95 11.76 -3.07 3.34
N ASN A 96 12.15 -4.33 3.53
CA ASN A 96 12.89 -4.79 4.73
C ASN A 96 14.41 -4.52 4.64
N ASN A 97 14.83 -3.63 3.75
CA ASN A 97 16.23 -3.23 3.60
C ASN A 97 16.64 -2.29 4.75
N THR A 98 17.91 -2.36 5.17
CA THR A 98 18.51 -1.50 6.19
C THR A 98 18.46 -0.01 5.85
N ASP A 99 18.38 0.35 4.57
CA ASP A 99 18.28 1.73 4.10
C ASP A 99 16.87 2.34 4.31
N VAL A 100 15.89 1.50 4.68
CA VAL A 100 14.51 1.92 4.97
C VAL A 100 14.36 2.24 6.44
N ILE A 101 13.81 3.42 6.73
CA ILE A 101 13.60 3.87 8.11
C ILE A 101 12.12 3.71 8.44
N THR A 102 11.80 3.00 9.52
CA THR A 102 10.43 2.96 10.04
C THR A 102 10.17 4.27 10.80
N LEU A 103 9.23 5.08 10.31
CA LEU A 103 8.83 6.34 10.93
C LEU A 103 7.81 6.11 12.04
N TYR A 104 6.84 5.23 11.80
CA TYR A 104 5.86 4.83 12.80
C TYR A 104 5.24 3.47 12.47
N ASP A 105 5.03 2.66 13.52
CA ASP A 105 4.18 1.48 13.49
C ASP A 105 2.83 1.84 14.10
N THR A 106 1.76 1.62 13.35
CA THR A 106 0.43 1.80 13.94
C THR A 106 0.10 0.57 14.77
N ASN A 107 -0.39 0.77 15.99
CA ASN A 107 -1.01 -0.30 16.78
C ASN A 107 -2.40 -0.70 16.22
N VAL A 108 -2.74 -0.28 15.00
CA VAL A 108 -4.04 -0.48 14.36
C VAL A 108 -3.84 -1.30 13.09
N THR A 109 -4.70 -2.28 12.87
CA THR A 109 -4.66 -3.08 11.64
C THR A 109 -5.33 -2.35 10.49
N GLN A 110 -4.96 -2.68 9.25
CA GLN A 110 -5.61 -2.16 8.04
C GLN A 110 -7.13 -2.41 8.08
N THR A 111 -7.55 -3.61 8.46
CA THR A 111 -8.96 -3.99 8.63
C THR A 111 -9.65 -3.09 9.66
N ARG A 112 -9.04 -2.88 10.83
CA ARG A 112 -9.62 -2.03 11.88
C ARG A 112 -9.70 -0.57 11.46
N SER A 113 -8.65 -0.05 10.84
CA SER A 113 -8.60 1.33 10.34
C SER A 113 -9.71 1.61 9.33
N LEU A 114 -10.02 0.65 8.45
CA LEU A 114 -11.12 0.77 7.49
C LEU A 114 -12.49 0.70 8.16
N MET A 115 -12.68 -0.18 9.16
CA MET A 115 -13.92 -0.22 9.95
C MET A 115 -14.16 1.10 10.68
N ASP A 116 -13.14 1.66 11.32
CA ASP A 116 -13.24 2.95 12.02
C ASP A 116 -13.60 4.06 11.03
N TYR A 117 -13.02 4.05 9.82
CA TYR A 117 -13.39 4.98 8.76
C TYR A 117 -14.85 4.87 8.32
N LEU A 118 -15.45 3.66 8.35
CA LEU A 118 -16.88 3.51 8.04
C LEU A 118 -17.78 4.30 8.99
N THR A 119 -17.38 4.47 10.26
CA THR A 119 -18.17 5.26 11.23
C THR A 119 -18.18 6.74 10.91
N ILE A 120 -17.13 7.23 10.25
CA ILE A 120 -17.03 8.61 9.77
C ILE A 120 -17.84 8.77 8.47
N LYS A 121 -17.76 7.77 7.59
CA LYS A 121 -18.43 7.80 6.27
C LYS A 121 -19.94 7.56 6.37
N TYR A 122 -20.35 6.69 7.26
CA TYR A 122 -21.73 6.27 7.54
C TYR A 122 -22.01 6.44 9.04
N PRO A 123 -22.13 7.70 9.52
CA PRO A 123 -22.36 7.95 10.94
C PRO A 123 -23.70 7.34 11.39
N PRO A 124 -23.78 6.78 12.61
CA PRO A 124 -25.05 6.34 13.16
C PRO A 124 -26.00 7.54 13.30
N CYS A 125 -27.26 7.33 12.91
CA CYS A 125 -28.34 8.31 13.04
C CYS A 125 -28.61 8.67 14.51
#